data_AF-A0A927APL2-F1
#
_entry.id   AF-A0A927APL2-F1
#
_cell.length_a   1.000
_cell.length_b   1.000
_cell.length_c   1.000
_cell.angle_alpha   90.00
_cell.angle_beta   90.00
_cell.angle_gamma   90.00
#
_symmetry.space_group_name_H-M   'P 1'
#
loop_
_entity.id
_entity.type
_entity.pdbx_description
1 polymer ?
#
loop_
_entity_poly.entity_id
_entity_poly.type
_entity_poly.pdbx_seq_one_letter_code
_entity_poly.pdbx_strand_id
1 'polypeptide(L)'
;MRCAISSRAGQTLARGRLFIQKEEDGELRLMFQSDRGTVVEGGLVADDGDMTVASQELMLQFFTLWRMTDLTLTATSKGARDEHYLSRPITY
;
A
#
# COMPACT_ATOMS: atom_id res chain seq x y z
N MET A 1 -5.62 3.42 -6.07
CA MET A 1 -4.42 4.29 -6.20
C MET A 1 -3.27 3.46 -6.75
N ARG A 2 -2.42 3.96 -7.67
CA ARG A 2 -1.26 3.19 -8.16
C ARG A 2 -0.12 3.30 -7.15
N CYS A 3 0.71 2.27 -7.04
CA CYS A 3 1.85 2.31 -6.14
C CYS A 3 3.02 1.47 -6.63
N ALA A 4 4.20 1.80 -6.10
CA ALA A 4 5.41 1.02 -6.23
C ALA A 4 5.99 0.74 -4.83
N ILE A 5 6.48 -0.48 -4.64
CA ILE A 5 7.17 -0.93 -3.45
C ILE A 5 8.63 -1.00 -3.83
N SER A 6 9.47 -0.24 -3.12
CA SER A 6 10.90 -0.17 -3.39
C SER A 6 11.70 -0.45 -2.13
N SER A 7 12.86 -1.08 -2.29
CA SER A 7 13.83 -1.19 -1.20
C SER A 7 14.51 0.16 -0.96
N ARG A 8 15.13 0.33 0.21
CA ARG A 8 15.99 1.47 0.53
C ARG A 8 17.09 1.73 -0.51
N ALA A 9 17.60 0.68 -1.17
CA ALA A 9 18.60 0.81 -2.22
C ALA A 9 18.04 1.36 -3.56
N GLY A 10 16.75 1.71 -3.60
CA GLY A 10 16.08 2.23 -4.80
C GLY A 10 15.59 1.16 -5.76
N GLN A 11 15.71 -0.13 -5.41
CA GLN A 11 15.22 -1.22 -6.26
C GLN A 11 13.71 -1.34 -6.13
N THR A 12 12.98 -1.18 -7.23
CA THR A 12 11.53 -1.49 -7.26
C THR A 12 11.32 -3.01 -7.19
N LEU A 13 10.67 -3.46 -6.12
CA LEU A 13 10.34 -4.86 -5.88
C LEU A 13 9.00 -5.26 -6.50
N ALA A 14 8.01 -4.36 -6.40
CA ALA A 14 6.69 -4.58 -6.97
C ALA A 14 6.07 -3.25 -7.43
N ARG A 15 5.22 -3.35 -8.44
CA ARG A 15 4.29 -2.28 -8.86
C ARG A 15 2.89 -2.83 -8.77
N GLY A 16 1.93 -1.97 -8.47
CA GLY A 16 0.57 -2.42 -8.25
C GLY A 16 -0.40 -1.29 -7.96
N ARG A 17 -1.48 -1.65 -7.28
CA ARG A 17 -2.50 -0.72 -6.80
C ARG A 17 -2.92 -1.03 -5.37
N LEU A 18 -3.17 0.04 -4.62
CA LEU A 18 -3.91 0.00 -3.37
C LEU A 18 -5.39 0.23 -3.65
N PHE A 19 -6.24 -0.53 -2.96
CA PHE A 19 -7.69 -0.41 -3.02
C PHE A 19 -8.30 -0.82 -1.67
N ILE A 20 -9.51 -0.36 -1.40
CA ILE A 20 -10.30 -0.81 -0.24
C ILE A 20 -11.24 -1.90 -0.74
N GLN A 21 -11.28 -3.01 -0.01
CA GLN A 21 -12.25 -4.07 -0.21
C GLN A 21 -13.23 -4.06 0.96
N LYS A 22 -14.52 -4.26 0.65
CA LYS A 22 -15.53 -4.49 1.66
C LYS A 22 -15.62 -6.00 1.89
N GLU A 23 -15.44 -6.42 3.13
CA GLU A 23 -15.54 -7.80 3.56
C GLU A 23 -17.01 -8.21 3.77
N GLU A 24 -17.26 -9.51 3.95
CA GLU A 24 -18.62 -10.07 4.08
C GLU A 24 -19.36 -9.57 5.34
N ASP A 25 -18.62 -9.28 6.40
CA ASP A 25 -19.10 -8.69 7.66
C ASP A 25 -19.44 -7.19 7.55
N GLY A 26 -19.07 -6.57 6.43
CA GLY A 26 -19.27 -5.17 6.16
C GLY A 26 -18.09 -4.26 6.53
N GLU A 27 -17.02 -4.82 7.10
CA GLU A 27 -15.80 -4.08 7.40
C GLU A 27 -15.05 -3.70 6.11
N LEU A 28 -14.21 -2.67 6.21
CA LEU A 28 -13.38 -2.21 5.12
C LEU A 28 -11.94 -2.63 5.36
N ARG A 29 -11.31 -3.30 4.39
CA ARG A 29 -9.93 -3.74 4.45
C ARG A 29 -9.07 -3.05 3.41
N LEU A 30 -7.87 -2.64 3.80
CA LEU A 30 -6.87 -2.14 2.86
C LEU A 30 -6.20 -3.29 2.12
N MET A 31 -6.19 -3.24 0.79
CA MET A 31 -5.65 -4.30 -0.06
C MET A 31 -4.59 -3.76 -1.02
N PHE A 32 -3.57 -4.57 -1.28
CA PHE A 32 -2.61 -4.35 -2.36
C PHE A 32 -2.73 -5.45 -3.41
N GLN A 33 -2.75 -5.07 -4.68
CA GLN A 33 -2.64 -6.01 -5.80
C GLN A 33 -1.45 -5.61 -6.67
N SER A 34 -0.49 -6.51 -6.80
CA SER A 34 0.65 -6.36 -7.71
C SER A 34 0.22 -6.55 -9.16
N ASP A 35 0.95 -5.93 -10.08
CA ASP A 35 0.74 -6.09 -11.53
C ASP A 35 0.98 -7.55 -11.99
N ARG A 36 1.68 -8.33 -11.18
CA ARG A 36 1.93 -9.76 -11.42
C ARG A 36 0.86 -10.67 -10.83
N GLY A 37 -0.22 -10.11 -10.27
CA GLY A 37 -1.36 -10.86 -9.76
C GLY A 37 -1.28 -11.25 -8.28
N THR A 38 -0.20 -10.90 -7.57
CA THR A 38 -0.11 -11.14 -6.13
C THR A 38 -1.04 -10.19 -5.39
N VAL A 39 -1.91 -10.73 -4.55
CA VAL A 39 -2.76 -9.94 -3.64
C VAL A 39 -2.18 -10.05 -2.23
N VAL A 40 -2.10 -8.91 -1.54
CA VAL A 40 -1.65 -8.81 -0.16
C VAL A 40 -2.71 -8.06 0.62
N GLU A 41 -3.16 -8.68 1.70
CA GLU A 41 -4.13 -8.11 2.61
C GLU A 41 -3.41 -7.23 3.62
N GLY A 42 -3.91 -6.01 3.81
CA GLY A 42 -3.57 -5.18 4.95
C GLY A 42 -4.58 -5.37 6.07
N GLY A 43 -4.57 -4.42 7.00
CA GLY A 43 -5.53 -4.42 8.10
C GLY A 43 -6.84 -3.74 7.77
N LEU A 44 -7.72 -3.77 8.77
CA LEU A 44 -9.02 -3.12 8.74
C LEU A 44 -8.87 -1.60 8.84
N VAL A 45 -9.65 -0.89 8.04
CA VAL A 45 -9.83 0.55 8.10
C VAL A 45 -10.77 0.86 9.26
N ALA A 46 -10.38 1.79 10.12
CA ALA A 46 -11.20 2.20 11.25
C ALA A 46 -12.50 2.90 10.79
N ASP A 47 -13.50 2.93 11.67
CA ASP A 47 -14.82 3.50 11.38
C ASP A 47 -14.79 4.98 10.97
N ASP A 48 -13.78 5.72 11.45
CA ASP A 48 -13.52 7.13 11.10
C ASP A 48 -12.77 7.30 9.76
N GLY A 49 -12.42 6.19 9.11
CA GLY A 49 -11.62 6.15 7.90
C GLY A 49 -10.12 6.21 8.14
N ASP A 50 -9.63 6.13 9.38
CA ASP A 50 -8.20 6.05 9.65
C ASP A 50 -7.64 4.72 9.14
N MET A 51 -6.59 4.84 8.32
CA MET A 51 -5.91 3.73 7.68
C MET A 51 -4.53 3.47 8.28
N THR A 52 -4.18 4.10 9.40
CA THR A 52 -2.86 3.99 10.02
C THR A 52 -2.55 2.54 10.41
N VAL A 53 -3.46 1.88 11.14
CA VAL A 53 -3.31 0.47 11.53
C VAL A 53 -3.35 -0.44 10.29
N ALA A 54 -4.31 -0.22 9.39
CA ALA A 54 -4.42 -0.95 8.14
C ALA A 54 -3.13 -0.95 7.32
N SER A 55 -2.47 0.21 7.24
CA SER A 55 -1.22 0.41 6.50
C SER A 55 -0.02 -0.24 7.19
N GLN A 56 0.02 -0.22 8.53
CA GLN A 56 1.05 -0.92 9.31
C GLN A 56 1.01 -2.43 9.06
N GLU A 57 -0.19 -3.04 9.13
CA GLU A 57 -0.36 -4.46 8.84
C GLU A 57 0.03 -4.82 7.41
N LEU A 58 -0.36 -3.97 6.44
CA LEU A 58 0.03 -4.16 5.05
C LEU A 58 1.57 -4.16 4.88
N MET A 59 2.28 -3.27 5.58
CA MET A 59 3.75 -3.24 5.53
C MET A 59 4.38 -4.48 6.17
N LEU A 60 3.82 -4.99 7.27
CA LEU A 60 4.29 -6.25 7.87
C LEU A 60 4.17 -7.42 6.89
N GLN A 61 3.09 -7.46 6.10
CA GLN A 61 2.92 -8.46 5.06
C GLN A 61 3.92 -8.30 3.92
N PHE A 62 4.25 -7.06 3.54
CA PHE A 62 5.30 -6.81 2.54
C PHE A 62 6.68 -7.29 3.01
N PHE A 63 7.02 -7.05 4.28
CA PHE A 63 8.24 -7.57 4.88
C PHE A 63 8.27 -9.10 4.88
N THR A 64 7.14 -9.73 5.18
CA THR A 64 7.01 -11.20 5.17
C THR A 64 7.19 -11.77 3.76
N LEU A 65 6.56 -11.14 2.77
CA LEU A 65 6.54 -11.61 1.38
C LEU A 65 7.89 -11.42 0.67
N TRP A 66 8.54 -10.25 0.82
CA TRP A 66 9.78 -9.93 0.11
C TRP A 66 11.04 -10.06 0.97
N ARG A 67 10.93 -10.37 2.26
CA ARG A 67 12.05 -10.64 3.19
C ARG A 67 13.10 -9.52 3.24
N MET A 68 12.72 -8.29 2.93
CA MET A 68 13.57 -7.10 3.06
C MET A 68 13.11 -6.25 4.23
N THR A 69 14.03 -5.65 4.97
CA THR A 69 13.76 -4.54 5.88
C THR A 69 13.82 -3.22 5.11
N ASP A 70 13.25 -2.14 5.65
CA ASP A 70 13.26 -0.79 5.06
C ASP A 70 12.62 -0.72 3.65
N LEU A 71 11.31 -0.95 3.59
CA LEU A 71 10.51 -0.79 2.37
C LEU A 71 9.89 0.60 2.30
N THR A 72 9.90 1.20 1.12
CA THR A 72 9.17 2.43 0.83
C THR A 72 8.00 2.13 -0.10
N LEU A 73 6.80 2.52 0.32
CA LEU A 73 5.62 2.54 -0.54
C LEU A 73 5.43 3.95 -1.10
N THR A 74 5.48 4.08 -2.43
CA THR A 74 5.17 5.33 -3.12
C THR A 74 3.85 5.17 -3.84
N ALA A 75 2.86 6.00 -3.50
CA ALA A 75 1.55 5.96 -4.12
C ALA A 75 1.35 7.18 -5.03
N THR A 76 0.80 6.94 -6.22
CA THR A 76 0.40 7.97 -7.18
C THR A 76 -1.11 7.92 -7.36
N SER A 77 -1.77 9.01 -7.00
CA SER A 77 -3.14 9.28 -7.39
C SER A 77 -3.11 9.96 -8.76
N LYS A 78 -3.85 9.43 -9.73
CA LYS A 78 -4.12 10.18 -10.96
C LYS A 78 -5.24 11.17 -10.64
N GLY A 79 -4.88 12.29 -10.01
CA GLY A 79 -5.78 13.42 -9.86
C GLY A 79 -6.09 14.00 -11.24
N ALA A 80 -7.37 14.20 -11.53
CA ALA A 80 -7.76 15.03 -12.67
C ALA A 80 -7.22 16.45 -12.42
N ARG A 81 -6.27 16.89 -13.25
CA ARG A 81 -5.72 18.26 -13.31
C ARG A 81 -5.21 18.82 -11.98
N ASP A 82 -4.05 18.33 -11.54
CA ASP A 82 -2.96 19.17 -11.01
C ASP A 82 -1.74 18.28 -10.74
N GLU A 83 -0.64 18.55 -11.43
CA GLU A 83 0.63 17.84 -11.27
C GLU A 83 1.31 18.29 -9.97
N HIS A 84 0.86 17.77 -8.83
CA HIS A 84 1.63 17.82 -7.59
C HIS A 84 1.95 16.41 -7.11
N TYR A 85 3.17 15.96 -7.43
CA TYR A 85 3.79 14.74 -6.94
C TYR A 85 3.94 14.80 -5.41
N LEU A 86 3.08 14.11 -4.67
CA LEU A 86 3.31 13.80 -3.25
C LEU A 86 4.07 12.47 -3.13
N SER A 87 5.31 12.44 -3.60
CA SER A 87 6.26 11.38 -3.25
C SER A 87 6.88 11.71 -1.90
N ARG A 88 6.12 11.57 -0.82
CA ARG A 88 6.69 11.53 0.53
C ARG A 88 7.03 10.07 0.84
N PRO A 89 8.32 9.73 1.03
CA PRO A 89 8.66 8.42 1.57
C PRO A 89 8.04 8.35 2.97
N ILE A 90 7.13 7.40 3.16
CA ILE A 90 6.71 7.02 4.50
C ILE A 90 7.81 6.07 4.99
N THR A 91 8.74 6.63 5.76
CA THR A 91 9.78 5.87 6.45
C THR A 91 9.27 5.60 7.86
N TYR A 92 9.11 4.33 8.23
CA TYR A 92 8.92 3.90 9.63
C TYR A 92 10.23 3.31 10.14
#